data_AF-A0A931QJC7-F1
#
_entry.id   AF-A0A931QJC7-F1
#
_cell.length_a   1.000
_cell.length_b   1.000
_cell.length_c   1.000
_cell.angle_alpha   90.00
_cell.angle_beta   90.00
_cell.angle_gamma   90.00
#
_symmetry.space_group_name_H-M   'P 1'
#
loop_
_entity.id
_entity.type
_entity.pdbx_description
1 polymer ?
#
loop_
_entity_poly.entity_id
_entity_poly.type
_entity_poly.pdbx_seq_one_letter_code
_entity_poly.pdbx_strand_id
1 'polypeptide(L)' 'MRVAFATQDLVTVNAHFGWARHVMIYEISPEGYAHVETHDFPGDLREDGDEDK' A
#
# COMPACT_ATOMS: atom_id res chain seq x y z
N MET A 1 -5.67 5.45 -15.00
CA MET A 1 -4.54 5.75 -14.08
C MET A 1 -4.42 4.62 -13.08
N ARG A 2 -3.22 4.32 -12.57
CA ARG A 2 -3.07 3.35 -11.46
C ARG A 2 -2.64 4.06 -10.19
N VAL A 3 -3.20 3.64 -9.06
CA VAL A 3 -2.90 4.16 -7.72
C VAL A 3 -2.56 2.98 -6.80
N ALA A 4 -1.49 3.11 -6.04
CA ALA A 4 -1.03 2.11 -5.08
C ALA A 4 -1.25 2.61 -3.65
N PHE A 5 -1.84 1.78 -2.79
CA PHE A 5 -2.09 2.07 -1.38
C PHE A 5 -1.27 1.15 -0.49
N ALA A 6 -0.50 1.74 0.43
CA ALA A 6 0.22 1.02 1.46
C ALA A 6 -0.72 0.70 2.65
N THR A 7 -0.79 -0.57 3.05
CA THR A 7 -1.66 -1.01 4.15
C THR A 7 -1.06 -2.19 4.92
N GLN A 8 -1.38 -2.25 6.21
CA GLN A 8 -1.09 -3.39 7.08
C GLN A 8 -2.25 -4.40 7.15
N ASP A 9 -3.47 -3.98 6.84
CA ASP A 9 -4.69 -4.75 7.11
C ASP A 9 -5.60 -4.98 5.89
N LEU A 10 -5.28 -4.40 4.73
CA LEU A 10 -6.09 -4.44 3.49
C LEU A 10 -7.45 -3.72 3.60
N VAL A 11 -7.68 -2.97 4.67
CA VAL A 11 -8.93 -2.25 4.94
C VAL A 11 -8.69 -0.74 4.94
N THR A 12 -7.60 -0.30 5.56
CA THR A 12 -7.28 1.12 5.74
C THR A 12 -5.88 1.46 5.25
N VAL A 13 -5.67 2.71 4.83
CA VAL A 13 -4.34 3.23 4.50
C VAL A 13 -3.63 3.55 5.82
N ASN A 14 -2.97 2.54 6.40
CA ASN A 14 -2.40 2.58 7.75
C ASN A 14 -0.94 2.10 7.80
N ALA A 15 -0.24 2.09 6.67
CA ALA A 15 1.18 1.75 6.62
C ALA A 15 2.01 2.92 6.06
N HIS A 16 3.18 3.17 6.67
CA HIS A 16 4.21 3.94 5.98
C HIS A 16 4.81 3.05 4.87
N PHE A 17 5.09 3.65 3.72
CA PHE A 17 5.40 2.91 2.49
C PHE A 17 6.58 1.96 2.67
N GLY A 18 7.64 2.39 3.39
CA GLY A 18 8.85 1.59 3.60
C GLY A 18 8.68 0.28 4.39
N TRP A 19 7.54 0.08 5.07
CA TRP A 19 7.28 -1.11 5.90
C TRP A 19 5.86 -1.66 5.76
N ALA A 20 5.19 -1.34 4.64
CA ALA A 20 3.87 -1.86 4.36
C ALA A 20 3.92 -3.36 4.11
N ARG A 21 3.09 -4.13 4.82
CA ARG A 21 2.92 -5.57 4.55
C ARG A 21 2.22 -5.82 3.22
N HIS A 22 1.39 -4.88 2.78
CA HIS A 22 0.62 -4.99 1.56
C HIS A 22 0.63 -3.69 0.77
N VAL A 23 0.70 -3.82 -0.54
CA VAL A 23 0.42 -2.72 -1.48
C VAL A 23 -0.74 -3.13 -2.38
N MET A 24 -1.86 -2.43 -2.27
CA MET A 24 -3.05 -2.65 -3.11
C MET A 24 -3.04 -1.69 -4.30
N ILE A 25 -3.21 -2.21 -5.51
CA ILE A 25 -3.23 -1.42 -6.74
C ILE A 25 -4.64 -1.35 -7.29
N TYR A 26 -5.09 -0.13 -7.54
CA TYR A 26 -6.37 0.16 -8.17
C TYR A 26 -6.16 0.81 -9.53
N GLU A 27 -6.99 0.43 -10.49
CA GLU A 27 -7.18 1.18 -11.73
C GLU A 27 -8.30 2.19 -11.52
N ILE A 28 -8.05 3.44 -11.93
CA ILE A 28 -8.96 4.57 -11.82
C ILE A 28 -9.19 5.15 -13.22
N SER A 29 -10.46 5.37 -13.56
CA SER A 29 -10.91 6.07 -14.76
C SER A 29 -12.06 7.03 -14.43
N PRO A 30 -12.51 7.87 -15.38
CA PRO A 30 -13.70 8.71 -15.17
C PRO A 30 -14.97 7.91 -14.85
N GLU A 31 -15.04 6.64 -15.26
CA GLU A 31 -16.19 5.75 -15.08
C GLU A 31 -16.19 5.04 -13.73
N GLY A 32 -15.07 5.04 -13.00
CA GLY A 32 -14.98 4.46 -11.67
C GLY A 32 -13.59 3.95 -11.31
N TYR A 33 -13.57 2.94 -10.44
CA TYR A 33 -12.35 2.30 -9.97
C TYR A 33 -12.54 0.79 -9.80
N ALA A 34 -11.45 0.05 -9.96
CA ALA A 34 -11.40 -1.38 -9.73
C ALA A 34 -10.10 -1.77 -9.02
N HIS A 35 -10.20 -2.71 -8.07
CA HIS A 35 -9.02 -3.39 -7.53
C HIS A 35 -8.42 -4.26 -8.63
N VAL A 36 -7.11 -4.20 -8.81
CA VAL A 36 -6.39 -4.91 -9.87
C VAL A 36 -5.53 -6.02 -9.26
N GLU A 37 -4.73 -5.67 -8.27
CA GLU A 37 -3.78 -6.61 -7.65
C GLU A 37 -3.39 -6.17 -6.23
N THR A 38 -2.90 -7.12 -5.46
CA THR A 38 -2.27 -6.88 -4.16
C THR A 38 -0.91 -7.55 -4.16
N HIS A 39 0.12 -6.79 -3.81
CA HIS A 39 1.47 -7.32 -3.58
C HIS A 39 1.72 -7.44 -2.08
N ASP A 40 2.15 -8.63 -1.66
CA ASP A 40 2.45 -8.94 -0.26
C ASP A 40 3.96 -8.95 -0.03
N PHE A 41 4.41 -8.28 1.02
CA PHE A 41 5.81 -8.24 1.45
C PHE A 41 5.98 -9.07 2.72
N PRO A 42 6.40 -10.35 2.61
CA PRO A 42 6.58 -11.22 3.76
C PRO A 42 7.85 -10.85 4.54
N GLY A 43 7.75 -10.75 5.87
CA GLY A 43 8.89 -10.51 6.77
C GLY A 43 8.51 -9.70 8.01
N ASP A 44 9.42 -9.63 8.99
CA ASP A 44 9.32 -8.69 10.11
C ASP A 44 9.77 -7.30 9.61
N LEU A 45 8.90 -6.66 8.81
CA LEU A 45 9.11 -5.30 8.33
C LEU A 45 9.01 -4.39 9.55
N ARG A 46 10.14 -3.81 9.94
CA ARG A 46 10.22 -2.82 11.00
C ARG A 46 10.27 -1.44 10.37
N GLU A 47 9.63 -0.49 11.02
CA GLU A 47 9.86 0.92 10.75
C GLU A 47 11.35 1.20 10.97
N ASP A 48 12.11 1.38 9.87
CA ASP A 48 13.49 1.85 9.96
C ASP A 48 13.40 3.34 10.28
N GLY A 49 13.37 3.62 11.59
CA GLY A 49 13.20 4.96 12.11
C GLY A 49 14.46 5.78 11.90
N ASP A 50 14.51 6.54 10.81
CA ASP A 50 14.97 7.95 10.79
C ASP A 50 14.55 8.63 9.47
N GLU A 51 13.23 8.81 9.26
CA GLU A 51 12.72 9.70 8.19
C GLU A 51 12.26 11.06 8.77
N ASP A 52 12.84 11.47 9.91
CA ASP A 52 12.89 12.88 10.25
C ASP A 52 13.83 13.58 9.24
N LYS A 53 13.25 14.51 8.49
CA LYS A 53 13.93 15.32 7.47
C LYS A 53 15.02 16.21 8.05
#